data_AF-A0A377TLP9-F1
#
_entry.id   AF-A0A377TLP9-F1
#
_cell.length_a   1.000
_cell.length_b   1.000
_cell.length_c   1.000
_cell.angle_alpha   90.00
_cell.angle_beta   90.00
_cell.angle_gamma   90.00
#
_symmetry.space_group_name_H-M   'P 1'
#
loop_
_entity.id
_entity.type
_entity.pdbx_description
1 polymer ?
#
loop_
_entity_poly.entity_id
_entity_poly.type
_entity_poly.pdbx_seq_one_letter_code
_entity_poly.pdbx_strand_id
1 'polypeptide(L)'
;MTFARGLRAILRQDPDVVLVGEIRDGETAQIAVQASLTGHLVLSTLHTNSALGAISRLQDMGVEPFLLSTSLLAVMSQRLVRQLCPHCRQPWQADANTARQMAVPVGARLWQPKGCPECNFIGYRGRTGIHELLLIDDRVRAAIHRGENEITLIQQLGPAWQTLRHAGRDKALAGITSWEEVMRVTEQQTTESV
;
A
#
# COMPACT_ATOMS: atom_id res chain seq x y z
N MET A 1 -28.93 -0.87 8.45
CA MET A 1 -27.93 -1.41 9.41
C MET A 1 -26.61 -0.71 9.10
N THR A 2 -25.93 -0.10 10.08
CA THR A 2 -24.66 0.64 9.88
C THR A 2 -23.46 -0.18 10.38
N PHE A 3 -22.25 0.12 9.89
CA PHE A 3 -21.01 -0.55 10.32
C PHE A 3 -20.81 -0.44 11.84
N ALA A 4 -20.92 0.76 12.41
CA ALA A 4 -20.79 0.98 13.85
C ALA A 4 -21.76 0.15 14.70
N ARG A 5 -23.03 0.00 14.26
CA ARG A 5 -24.02 -0.83 14.97
C ARG A 5 -23.70 -2.32 14.85
N GLY A 6 -23.28 -2.78 13.67
CA GLY A 6 -22.86 -4.16 13.45
C GLY A 6 -21.64 -4.53 14.29
N LEU A 7 -20.62 -3.66 14.28
CA LEU A 7 -19.39 -3.84 15.05
C LEU A 7 -19.66 -3.94 16.56
N ARG A 8 -20.48 -3.04 17.13
CA ARG A 8 -20.89 -3.15 18.55
C ARG A 8 -21.63 -4.45 18.87
N ALA A 9 -22.38 -5.01 17.93
CA ALA A 9 -23.06 -6.29 18.13
C ALA A 9 -22.06 -7.46 18.12
N ILE A 10 -21.11 -7.45 17.18
CA ILE A 10 -20.03 -8.45 17.08
C ILE A 10 -19.20 -8.50 18.36
N LEU A 11 -18.88 -7.34 18.96
CA LEU A 11 -18.11 -7.29 20.22
C LEU A 11 -18.84 -7.91 21.42
N ARG A 12 -20.13 -8.27 21.31
CA ARG A 12 -20.87 -9.04 22.32
C ARG A 12 -21.01 -10.52 21.95
N GLN A 13 -20.24 -11.01 20.98
CA GLN A 13 -20.24 -12.41 20.55
C GLN A 13 -18.97 -13.15 20.98
N ASP A 14 -18.24 -12.60 21.96
CA ASP A 14 -16.96 -13.13 22.44
C ASP A 14 -15.95 -13.42 21.29
N PRO A 15 -15.71 -12.45 20.36
CA PRO A 15 -14.86 -12.71 19.22
C PRO A 15 -13.37 -12.68 19.59
N ASP A 16 -12.54 -13.47 18.92
CA ASP A 16 -11.07 -13.30 18.97
C ASP A 16 -10.56 -12.35 17.87
N VAL A 17 -11.18 -12.44 16.68
CA VAL A 17 -10.78 -11.69 15.48
C VAL A 17 -12.00 -11.00 14.89
N VAL A 18 -11.86 -9.72 14.57
CA VAL A 18 -12.91 -8.88 14.01
C VAL A 18 -12.45 -8.32 12.67
N LEU A 19 -13.18 -8.63 11.60
CA LEU A 19 -12.98 -8.02 10.29
C LEU A 19 -14.04 -6.94 10.05
N VAL A 20 -13.60 -5.70 9.99
CA VAL A 20 -14.43 -4.56 9.56
C VAL A 20 -14.17 -4.37 8.06
N GLY A 21 -15.20 -4.52 7.23
CA GLY A 21 -15.03 -4.47 5.77
C GLY A 21 -14.28 -3.21 5.30
N GLU A 22 -14.64 -2.06 5.87
CA GLU A 22 -13.99 -0.77 5.64
C GLU A 22 -14.31 0.21 6.78
N ILE A 23 -13.40 1.14 7.06
CA ILE A 23 -13.63 2.29 7.95
C ILE A 23 -13.87 3.53 7.10
N ARG A 24 -15.10 4.06 7.14
CA ARG A 24 -15.52 5.25 6.38
C ARG A 24 -15.69 6.50 7.22
N ASP A 25 -15.92 6.35 8.52
CA ASP A 25 -16.29 7.41 9.44
C ASP A 25 -15.58 7.25 10.79
N GLY A 26 -15.52 8.36 11.54
CA GLY A 26 -14.85 8.42 12.84
C GLY A 26 -15.49 7.52 13.90
N GLU A 27 -16.81 7.33 13.87
CA GLU A 27 -17.49 6.44 14.81
C GLU A 27 -17.00 4.99 14.64
N THR A 28 -16.96 4.49 13.40
CA THR A 28 -16.48 3.14 13.10
C THR A 28 -14.98 3.01 13.40
N ALA A 29 -14.18 4.05 13.10
CA ALA A 29 -12.75 4.08 13.41
C ALA A 29 -12.50 3.96 14.93
N GLN A 30 -13.22 4.74 15.74
CA GLN A 30 -13.10 4.73 17.19
C GLN A 30 -13.46 3.36 17.78
N ILE A 31 -14.58 2.76 17.34
CA ILE A 31 -14.98 1.44 17.84
C ILE A 31 -13.95 0.37 17.46
N ALA A 32 -13.41 0.42 16.24
CA ALA A 32 -12.40 -0.53 15.78
C ALA A 32 -11.10 -0.43 16.60
N VAL A 33 -10.65 0.79 16.91
CA VAL A 33 -9.46 1.02 17.73
C VAL A 33 -9.69 0.65 19.20
N GLN A 34 -10.87 0.91 19.74
CA GLN A 34 -11.21 0.46 21.10
C GLN A 34 -11.27 -1.06 21.19
N ALA A 35 -11.82 -1.73 20.17
CA ALA A 35 -11.83 -3.20 20.10
C ALA A 35 -10.41 -3.79 20.10
N SER A 36 -9.47 -3.19 19.37
CA SER A 36 -8.09 -3.69 19.36
C SER A 36 -7.38 -3.47 20.71
N LEU A 37 -7.68 -2.37 21.41
CA LEU A 37 -7.14 -2.12 22.76
C LEU A 37 -7.71 -3.05 23.84
N THR A 38 -8.89 -3.64 23.61
CA THR A 38 -9.49 -4.64 24.52
C THR A 38 -9.09 -6.07 24.20
N GLY A 39 -8.08 -6.29 23.35
CA GLY A 39 -7.45 -7.59 23.12
C GLY A 39 -7.92 -8.32 21.86
N HIS A 40 -8.73 -7.68 21.00
CA HIS A 40 -9.19 -8.28 19.75
C HIS A 40 -8.19 -8.03 18.62
N LEU A 41 -7.96 -9.01 17.75
CA LEU A 41 -7.29 -8.74 16.48
C LEU A 41 -8.29 -8.09 15.52
N VAL A 42 -8.06 -6.82 15.17
CA VAL A 42 -8.94 -6.08 14.25
C VAL A 42 -8.27 -5.92 12.90
N LEU A 43 -8.94 -6.41 11.86
CA LEU A 43 -8.56 -6.20 10.46
C LEU A 43 -9.57 -5.26 9.82
N SER A 44 -9.08 -4.28 9.06
CA SER A 44 -9.94 -3.35 8.34
C SER A 44 -9.30 -2.83 7.07
N THR A 45 -10.09 -2.17 6.22
CA THR A 45 -9.59 -1.47 5.03
C THR A 45 -9.87 0.03 5.11
N LEU A 46 -8.95 0.80 4.54
CA LEU A 46 -9.09 2.24 4.34
C LEU A 46 -8.72 2.58 2.89
N HIS A 47 -9.38 3.59 2.34
CA HIS A 47 -9.04 4.14 1.03
C HIS A 47 -7.98 5.23 1.18
N THR A 48 -6.72 4.84 1.09
CA THR A 48 -5.56 5.74 1.16
C THR A 48 -4.57 5.44 0.04
N ASN A 49 -3.70 6.41 -0.28
CA ASN A 49 -2.74 6.29 -1.37
C ASN A 49 -1.41 5.64 -0.94
N SER A 50 -1.12 5.58 0.36
CA SER A 50 0.13 5.09 0.96
C SER A 50 -0.15 4.45 2.32
N ALA A 51 0.78 3.66 2.85
CA ALA A 51 0.63 3.11 4.20
C ALA A 51 0.66 4.21 5.28
N LEU A 52 1.50 5.24 5.10
CA LEU A 52 1.57 6.39 6.00
C LEU A 52 0.28 7.23 5.95
N GLY A 53 -0.31 7.42 4.78
CA GLY A 53 -1.57 8.13 4.61
C GLY A 53 -2.74 7.48 5.35
N ALA A 54 -2.70 6.17 5.62
CA ALA A 54 -3.69 5.51 6.46
C ALA A 54 -3.64 5.98 7.92
N ILE A 55 -2.44 6.28 8.44
CA ILE A 55 -2.25 6.82 9.78
C ILE A 55 -2.86 8.23 9.83
N SER A 56 -2.46 9.10 8.91
CA SER A 56 -2.98 10.46 8.77
C SER A 56 -4.51 10.45 8.66
N ARG A 57 -5.07 9.54 7.85
CA ARG A 57 -6.51 9.43 7.64
C ARG A 57 -7.27 9.00 8.90
N LEU A 58 -6.70 8.12 9.73
CA LEU A 58 -7.31 7.74 11.00
C LEU A 58 -7.30 8.91 12.01
N GLN A 59 -6.24 9.72 12.00
CA GLN A 59 -6.16 10.94 12.81
C GLN A 59 -7.20 11.97 12.35
N ASP A 60 -7.35 12.19 11.04
CA ASP A 60 -8.37 13.07 10.45
C ASP A 60 -9.80 12.63 10.82
N MET A 61 -10.01 11.33 11.01
CA MET A 61 -11.29 10.76 11.47
C MET A 61 -11.51 10.92 12.98
N GLY A 62 -10.59 11.56 13.71
CA GLY A 62 -10.69 11.83 15.13
C GLY A 62 -10.22 10.68 16.02
N VAL A 63 -9.33 9.81 15.52
CA VAL A 63 -8.61 8.85 16.38
C VAL A 63 -7.37 9.51 16.95
N GLU A 64 -7.29 9.57 18.28
CA GLU A 64 -6.16 10.17 18.99
C GLU A 64 -4.83 9.46 18.66
N PRO A 65 -3.74 10.20 18.39
CA PRO A 65 -2.44 9.61 18.02
C PRO A 65 -1.91 8.60 19.04
N PHE A 66 -2.15 8.84 20.34
CA PHE A 66 -1.79 7.89 21.40
C PHE A 66 -2.46 6.52 21.22
N LEU A 67 -3.75 6.48 20.87
CA LEU A 67 -4.48 5.23 20.65
C LEU A 67 -3.96 4.49 19.42
N LEU A 68 -3.65 5.21 18.33
CA LEU A 68 -3.05 4.62 17.14
C LEU A 68 -1.66 4.07 17.43
N SER A 69 -0.84 4.84 18.14
CA SER A 69 0.52 4.42 18.49
C SER A 69 0.52 3.15 19.32
N THR A 70 -0.48 2.90 20.15
CA THR A 70 -0.56 1.71 21.01
C THR A 70 -1.22 0.52 20.33
N SER A 71 -2.24 0.74 19.49
CA SER A 71 -3.08 -0.32 18.93
C SER A 71 -2.73 -0.77 17.51
N LEU A 72 -2.13 0.09 16.68
CA LEU A 72 -1.86 -0.24 15.28
C LEU A 72 -0.63 -1.15 15.20
N LEU A 73 -0.78 -2.31 14.56
CA LEU A 73 0.31 -3.29 14.39
C LEU A 73 1.04 -3.14 13.07
N ALA A 74 0.28 -2.98 11.99
CA ALA A 74 0.81 -2.81 10.65
C ALA A 74 -0.21 -2.13 9.73
N VAL A 75 0.29 -1.53 8.65
CA VAL A 75 -0.52 -1.05 7.52
C VAL A 75 0.03 -1.67 6.25
N MET A 76 -0.84 -2.32 5.46
CA MET A 76 -0.48 -2.82 4.15
C MET A 76 -1.15 -1.98 3.07
N SER A 77 -0.34 -1.28 2.26
CA SER A 77 -0.80 -0.68 1.02
C SER A 77 -0.62 -1.67 -0.13
N GLN A 78 -1.62 -1.73 -1.02
CA GLN A 78 -1.62 -2.66 -2.14
C GLN A 78 -2.15 -1.97 -3.40
N ARG A 79 -1.50 -2.24 -4.53
CA ARG A 79 -2.04 -1.92 -5.86
C ARG A 79 -1.93 -3.13 -6.78
N LEU A 80 -2.80 -3.19 -7.78
CA LEU A 80 -2.77 -4.23 -8.80
C LEU A 80 -2.11 -3.70 -10.07
N VAL A 81 -1.07 -4.40 -10.52
CA VAL A 81 -0.46 -4.19 -11.83
C VAL A 81 -0.92 -5.26 -12.80
N ARG A 82 -1.13 -4.89 -14.05
CA ARG A 82 -1.38 -5.85 -15.15
C ARG A 82 -0.12 -6.68 -15.41
N GLN A 83 -0.29 -7.97 -15.63
CA GLN A 83 0.84 -8.85 -15.99
C GLN A 83 1.08 -8.83 -17.49
N LEU A 84 2.34 -8.75 -17.91
CA LEU A 84 2.71 -8.82 -19.33
C LEU A 84 2.25 -10.15 -19.92
N CYS A 85 1.69 -10.11 -21.13
CA CYS A 85 1.26 -11.33 -21.81
C CYS A 85 2.48 -12.24 -22.10
N PRO A 86 2.50 -13.50 -21.64
CA PRO A 86 3.65 -14.38 -21.82
C PRO A 86 3.89 -14.75 -23.29
N HIS A 87 2.86 -14.68 -24.13
CA HIS A 87 2.95 -15.03 -25.56
C HIS A 87 3.53 -13.92 -26.44
N CYS A 88 3.44 -12.65 -26.01
CA CYS A 88 3.82 -11.53 -26.88
C CYS A 88 4.73 -10.48 -26.24
N ARG A 89 5.07 -10.57 -24.94
CA ARG A 89 6.03 -9.65 -24.32
C ARG A 89 7.35 -9.65 -25.10
N GLN A 90 7.92 -8.47 -25.29
CA GLN A 90 9.17 -8.31 -26.02
C GLN A 90 10.27 -7.74 -25.11
N PRO A 91 11.53 -8.14 -25.30
CA PRO A 91 12.63 -7.50 -24.61
C PRO A 91 12.74 -6.04 -25.07
N TRP A 92 13.03 -5.17 -24.12
CA TRP A 92 13.29 -3.75 -24.33
C TRP A 92 14.47 -3.34 -23.46
N GLN A 93 15.17 -2.26 -23.81
CA GLN A 93 16.33 -1.78 -23.05
C GLN A 93 15.98 -0.44 -22.40
N ALA A 94 16.30 -0.30 -21.11
CA ALA A 94 16.10 0.94 -20.39
C ALA A 94 16.89 2.09 -21.05
N ASP A 95 16.18 3.13 -21.47
CA ASP A 95 16.79 4.39 -21.88
C ASP A 95 17.36 5.14 -20.65
N ALA A 96 18.06 6.26 -20.90
CA ALA A 96 18.71 7.01 -19.83
C ALA A 96 17.74 7.51 -18.74
N ASN A 97 16.52 7.87 -19.13
CA ASN A 97 15.50 8.36 -18.20
C ASN A 97 14.95 7.23 -17.33
N THR A 98 14.55 6.12 -17.96
CA THR A 98 14.03 4.93 -17.29
C THR A 98 15.07 4.32 -16.37
N ALA A 99 16.32 4.21 -16.83
CA ALA A 99 17.45 3.73 -16.05
C ALA A 99 17.63 4.54 -14.75
N ARG A 100 17.55 5.88 -14.84
CA ARG A 100 17.61 6.78 -13.68
C ARG A 100 16.44 6.56 -12.73
N GLN A 101 15.20 6.55 -13.24
CA GLN A 101 14.00 6.39 -12.41
C GLN A 101 13.96 5.04 -11.69
N MET A 102 14.42 3.99 -12.36
CA MET A 102 14.51 2.65 -11.80
C MET A 102 15.81 2.41 -11.04
N ALA A 103 16.74 3.36 -10.93
CA ALA A 103 18.07 3.15 -10.35
C ALA A 103 18.76 1.88 -10.88
N VAL A 104 18.77 1.68 -12.19
CA VAL A 104 19.45 0.57 -12.90
C VAL A 104 20.39 1.12 -13.98
N PRO A 105 21.34 0.33 -14.50
CA PRO A 105 22.20 0.78 -15.60
C PRO A 105 21.41 1.08 -16.88
N VAL A 106 21.89 2.03 -17.67
CA VAL A 106 21.38 2.26 -19.03
C VAL A 106 21.58 0.98 -19.85
N GLY A 107 20.57 0.60 -20.64
CA GLY A 107 20.58 -0.65 -21.38
C GLY A 107 20.13 -1.88 -20.58
N ALA A 108 19.77 -1.72 -19.30
CA ALA A 108 19.21 -2.81 -18.50
C ALA A 108 18.02 -3.46 -19.22
N ARG A 109 17.97 -4.79 -19.19
CA ARG A 109 16.93 -5.57 -19.85
C ARG A 109 15.61 -5.39 -19.12
N LEU A 110 14.62 -4.92 -19.85
CA LEU A 110 13.23 -4.76 -19.45
C LEU A 110 12.31 -5.47 -20.44
N TRP A 111 11.01 -5.35 -20.20
CA TRP A 111 9.98 -5.98 -21.00
C TRP A 111 8.85 -5.00 -21.28
N GLN A 112 8.34 -5.03 -22.50
CA GLN A 112 7.26 -4.16 -22.96
C GLN A 112 6.08 -4.97 -23.54
N PRO A 113 4.85 -4.45 -23.44
CA PRO A 113 3.69 -5.04 -24.09
C PRO A 113 3.80 -4.92 -25.61
N LYS A 114 3.35 -5.94 -26.35
CA LYS A 114 3.23 -5.91 -27.82
C LYS A 114 1.79 -6.02 -28.30
N GLY A 115 1.03 -6.93 -27.70
CA GLY A 115 -0.31 -7.31 -28.16
C GLY A 115 -0.29 -8.52 -29.10
N CYS A 116 -1.23 -9.43 -28.88
CA CYS A 116 -1.51 -10.60 -29.72
C CYS A 116 -2.95 -11.10 -29.45
N PRO A 117 -3.48 -12.06 -30.23
CA PRO A 117 -4.81 -12.62 -30.01
C PRO A 117 -5.03 -13.18 -28.58
N GLU A 118 -4.04 -13.83 -27.98
CA GLU A 118 -4.11 -14.40 -26.62
C GLU A 118 -4.34 -13.38 -25.50
N CYS A 119 -4.10 -12.11 -25.77
CA CYS A 119 -4.34 -11.00 -24.83
C CYS A 119 -5.27 -9.94 -25.41
N ASN A 120 -6.09 -10.29 -26.42
CA ASN A 120 -6.98 -9.36 -27.12
C ASN A 120 -6.24 -8.09 -27.60
N PHE A 121 -5.01 -8.25 -28.06
CA PHE A 121 -4.13 -7.18 -28.54
C PHE A 121 -3.78 -6.08 -27.52
N ILE A 122 -4.06 -6.28 -26.22
CA ILE A 122 -3.74 -5.31 -25.15
C ILE A 122 -2.27 -5.40 -24.69
N GLY A 123 -1.64 -6.57 -24.84
CA GLY A 123 -0.26 -6.83 -24.41
C GLY A 123 -0.12 -7.25 -22.94
N TYR A 124 -1.23 -7.35 -22.22
CA TYR A 124 -1.30 -7.80 -20.82
C TYR A 124 -2.35 -8.90 -20.64
N ARG A 125 -2.11 -9.84 -19.73
CA ARG A 125 -3.06 -10.92 -19.38
C ARG A 125 -2.93 -11.27 -17.90
N GLY A 126 -3.99 -11.03 -17.13
CA GLY A 126 -3.97 -11.21 -15.67
C GLY A 126 -3.44 -9.99 -14.92
N ARG A 127 -3.44 -10.09 -13.58
CA ARG A 127 -3.01 -9.03 -12.66
C ARG A 127 -2.30 -9.65 -11.47
N THR A 128 -1.38 -8.91 -10.87
CA THR A 128 -0.70 -9.30 -9.63
C THR A 128 -0.57 -8.10 -8.69
N GLY A 129 -0.54 -8.34 -7.39
CA GLY A 129 -0.42 -7.29 -6.37
C GLY A 129 1.01 -6.83 -6.18
N ILE A 130 1.23 -5.53 -6.07
CA ILE A 130 2.44 -4.94 -5.47
C ILE A 130 2.04 -4.45 -4.09
N HIS A 131 2.92 -4.66 -3.11
CA HIS A 131 2.60 -4.46 -1.70
C HIS A 131 3.69 -3.64 -1.02
N GLU A 132 3.26 -2.81 -0.09
CA GLU A 132 4.07 -2.03 0.83
C GLU A 132 3.54 -2.32 2.23
N LEU A 133 4.39 -2.90 3.09
CA LEU A 133 3.99 -3.32 4.43
C LEU A 133 4.72 -2.50 5.48
N LEU A 134 3.99 -1.59 6.14
CA LEU A 134 4.51 -0.75 7.20
C LEU A 134 4.26 -1.44 8.53
N LEU A 135 5.34 -1.89 9.17
CA LEU A 135 5.27 -2.42 10.53
C LEU A 135 5.38 -1.27 11.52
N ILE A 136 4.53 -1.27 12.55
CA ILE A 136 4.54 -0.24 13.60
C ILE A 136 5.51 -0.66 14.71
N ASP A 137 6.80 -0.50 14.43
CA ASP A 137 7.88 -0.66 15.41
C ASP A 137 7.93 0.53 16.40
N ASP A 138 8.87 0.49 17.35
CA ASP A 138 9.00 1.54 18.38
C ASP A 138 9.30 2.92 17.79
N ARG A 139 9.98 2.98 16.64
CA ARG A 139 10.36 4.23 15.97
C ARG A 139 9.12 4.88 15.36
N VAL A 140 8.37 4.10 14.58
CA VAL A 140 7.10 4.54 13.97
C VAL A 140 6.09 4.89 15.06
N ARG A 141 6.00 4.07 16.12
CA ARG A 141 5.14 4.32 17.27
C ARG A 141 5.42 5.66 17.93
N ALA A 142 6.69 5.99 18.15
CA ALA A 142 7.08 7.27 18.73
C ALA A 142 6.78 8.45 17.79
N ALA A 143 6.94 8.29 16.48
CA ALA A 143 6.60 9.30 15.49
C ALA A 143 5.09 9.57 15.43
N ILE A 144 4.26 8.51 15.43
CA ILE A 144 2.79 8.63 15.51
C ILE A 144 2.40 9.39 16.78
N HIS A 145 2.97 9.01 17.94
CA HIS A 145 2.68 9.64 19.22
C HIS A 145 3.02 11.14 19.23
N ARG A 146 4.12 11.54 18.56
CA ARG A 146 4.52 12.95 18.44
C ARG A 146 3.73 13.72 17.37
N GLY A 147 2.87 13.06 16.60
CA GLY A 147 2.13 13.69 15.51
C GLY A 147 3.04 14.13 14.35
N GLU A 148 4.11 13.40 14.08
CA GLU A 148 5.02 13.72 12.99
C GLU A 148 4.36 13.53 11.61
N ASN A 149 4.72 14.38 10.66
CA ASN A 149 4.21 14.29 9.29
C ASN A 149 4.88 13.17 8.48
N GLU A 150 4.27 12.81 7.35
CA GLU A 150 4.72 11.70 6.50
C GLU A 150 6.16 11.87 6.01
N ILE A 151 6.58 13.09 5.67
CA ILE A 151 7.95 13.39 5.21
C ILE A 151 8.98 12.98 6.27
N THR A 152 8.71 13.33 7.54
CA THR A 152 9.59 13.03 8.66
C THR A 152 9.64 11.52 8.91
N LEU A 153 8.50 10.83 8.83
CA LEU A 153 8.46 9.36 8.92
C LEU A 153 9.23 8.68 7.78
N ILE A 154 9.11 9.15 6.54
CA ILE A 154 9.87 8.60 5.40
C ILE A 154 11.38 8.72 5.64
N GLN A 155 11.84 9.88 6.11
CA GLN A 155 13.26 10.10 6.43
C GLN A 155 13.73 9.15 7.54
N GLN A 156 12.90 8.90 8.55
CA GLN A 156 13.22 7.95 9.60
C GLN A 156 13.26 6.51 9.10
N LEU A 157 12.26 6.07 8.34
CA LEU A 157 12.22 4.71 7.78
C LEU A 157 13.45 4.41 6.91
N GLY A 158 13.95 5.43 6.20
CA GLY A 158 15.23 5.37 5.50
C GLY A 158 15.21 4.45 4.27
N PRO A 159 16.39 4.12 3.71
CA PRO A 159 16.50 3.44 2.42
C PRO A 159 16.07 1.96 2.46
N ALA A 160 15.94 1.36 3.63
CA ALA A 160 15.46 -0.01 3.78
C ALA A 160 13.95 -0.15 3.50
N TRP A 161 13.22 0.96 3.53
CA TRP A 161 11.77 0.99 3.33
C TRP A 161 11.37 0.55 1.92
N GLN A 162 10.58 -0.52 1.84
CA GLN A 162 10.08 -1.09 0.59
C GLN A 162 8.73 -0.49 0.24
N THR A 163 8.73 0.46 -0.69
CA THR A 163 7.52 1.12 -1.19
C THR A 163 6.82 0.27 -2.25
N LEU A 164 5.58 0.64 -2.59
CA LEU A 164 4.87 0.07 -3.74
C LEU A 164 5.69 0.18 -5.04
N ARG A 165 6.41 1.29 -5.23
CA ARG A 165 7.27 1.48 -6.40
C ARG A 165 8.48 0.56 -6.40
N HIS A 166 9.10 0.31 -5.25
CA HIS A 166 10.19 -0.68 -5.13
C HIS A 166 9.68 -2.08 -5.49
N ALA A 167 8.56 -2.51 -4.90
CA ALA A 167 7.95 -3.81 -5.21
C ALA A 167 7.55 -3.92 -6.70
N GLY A 168 7.05 -2.84 -7.30
CA GLY A 168 6.73 -2.79 -8.73
C GLY A 168 7.97 -2.87 -9.63
N ARG A 169 9.03 -2.14 -9.28
CA ARG A 169 10.32 -2.17 -9.99
C ARG A 169 10.87 -3.60 -10.05
N ASP A 170 10.87 -4.32 -8.94
CA ASP A 170 11.37 -5.70 -8.88
C ASP A 170 10.58 -6.62 -9.82
N LYS A 171 9.25 -6.46 -9.85
CA LYS A 171 8.39 -7.19 -10.80
C LYS A 171 8.61 -6.80 -12.26
N ALA A 172 8.91 -5.54 -12.53
CA ALA A 172 9.23 -5.07 -13.88
C ALA A 172 10.57 -5.66 -14.37
N LEU A 173 11.59 -5.68 -13.52
CA LEU A 173 12.89 -6.30 -13.80
C LEU A 173 12.76 -7.81 -14.02
N ALA A 174 11.87 -8.48 -13.27
CA ALA A 174 11.53 -9.88 -13.49
C ALA A 174 10.68 -10.16 -14.75
N GLY A 175 10.24 -9.11 -15.46
CA GLY A 175 9.39 -9.25 -16.65
C GLY A 175 7.96 -9.70 -16.38
N ILE A 176 7.49 -9.55 -15.14
CA ILE A 176 6.11 -9.87 -14.74
C ILE A 176 5.16 -8.75 -15.19
N THR A 177 5.60 -7.50 -15.10
CA THR A 177 4.88 -6.29 -15.55
C THR A 177 5.84 -5.40 -16.35
N SER A 178 5.33 -4.33 -16.98
CA SER A 178 6.17 -3.27 -17.56
C SER A 178 6.48 -2.18 -16.53
N TRP A 179 7.52 -1.37 -16.78
CA TRP A 179 7.80 -0.18 -15.97
C TRP A 179 6.70 0.88 -16.08
N GLU A 180 6.16 1.07 -17.29
CA GLU A 180 5.03 1.96 -17.56
C GLU A 180 3.83 1.64 -16.66
N GLU A 181 3.50 0.36 -16.50
CA GLU A 181 2.38 -0.08 -15.67
C GLU A 181 2.62 0.20 -14.18
N VAL A 182 3.86 0.07 -13.71
CA VAL A 182 4.24 0.41 -12.34
C VAL A 182 4.11 1.91 -12.11
N MET A 183 4.58 2.73 -13.05
CA MET A 183 4.45 4.19 -12.96
C MET A 183 2.98 4.61 -12.95
N ARG A 184 2.17 4.10 -13.88
CA ARG A 184 0.73 4.36 -13.95
C ARG A 184 0.00 4.13 -12.63
N VAL A 185 0.36 3.08 -11.89
CA VAL A 185 -0.26 2.79 -10.60
C VAL A 185 0.47 3.41 -9.42
N THR A 186 1.67 3.98 -9.53
CA THR A 186 2.39 4.55 -8.36
C THR A 186 2.61 6.05 -8.43
N GLU A 187 2.33 6.72 -9.57
CA GLU A 187 2.61 8.14 -9.79
C GLU A 187 2.01 9.07 -8.73
N GLN A 188 0.82 8.76 -8.22
CA GLN A 188 0.17 9.55 -7.16
C GLN A 188 0.95 9.61 -5.84
N GLN A 189 1.92 8.73 -5.59
CA GLN A 189 2.77 8.80 -4.39
C GLN A 189 3.96 9.76 -4.54
N THR A 190 4.35 10.15 -5.77
CA THR A 190 5.58 10.93 -5.99
C THR A 190 5.39 12.43 -5.81
N THR A 191 4.17 12.92 -6.06
CA THR A 191 3.88 14.35 -6.08
C THR A 191 3.87 14.98 -4.67
N GLU A 192 3.91 14.17 -3.62
CA GLU A 192 3.93 14.60 -2.21
C GLU A 192 5.32 14.49 -1.56
N SER A 193 6.36 14.14 -2.33
CA SER A 193 7.72 13.89 -1.81
C SER A 193 8.82 14.77 -2.42
N VAL A 194 8.47 15.95 -2.97
CA VAL A 194 9.43 16.95 -3.46
C VAL A 194 9.33 18.22 -2.62
#